data_AF-A0A505H8B3-F1
#
_entry.id   AF-A0A505H8B3-F1
#
_cell.length_a   1.000
_cell.length_b   1.000
_cell.length_c   1.000
_cell.angle_alpha   90.00
_cell.angle_beta   90.00
_cell.angle_gamma   90.00
#
_symmetry.space_group_name_H-M   'P 1'
#
loop_
_entity.id
_entity.type
_entity.pdbx_description
1 polymer ?
#
loop_
_entity_poly.entity_id
_entity_poly.type
_entity_poly.pdbx_seq_one_letter_code
_entity_poly.pdbx_strand_id
1 'polypeptide(L)'
;MTAVRGPHEEAVDAVNASTHVHGRDQRRIDTAVRTVARREAGFVDPNMVRAELTNEHGLVVNPRVLSARYRKLLHHSIIAPAGTTTNLDVAGGNHGKPMRLYEVIDEAWLNVEDGDGQ
;
A
#
# COMPACT_ATOMS: atom_id res chain seq x y z
N MET A 1 20.35 -37.23 9.90
CA MET A 1 19.05 -37.62 9.31
C MET A 1 18.27 -36.35 9.05
N THR A 2 18.28 -35.85 7.82
CA THR A 2 17.52 -34.66 7.43
C THR A 2 16.16 -35.15 6.97
N ALA A 3 15.11 -34.85 7.73
CA ALA A 3 13.74 -35.15 7.30
C ALA A 3 13.46 -34.37 6.02
N VAL A 4 13.27 -35.08 4.91
CA VAL A 4 12.85 -34.49 3.64
C VAL A 4 11.39 -34.10 3.81
N ARG A 5 11.13 -32.78 3.92
CA ARG A 5 9.77 -32.24 4.01
C ARG A 5 9.01 -32.54 2.72
N GLY A 6 7.73 -32.89 2.84
CA GLY A 6 6.88 -33.20 1.69
C GLY A 6 6.44 -31.94 0.95
N PRO A 7 6.07 -32.04 -0.34
CA PRO A 7 5.66 -30.90 -1.18
C PRO A 7 4.44 -30.13 -0.63
N HIS A 8 3.64 -30.76 0.24
CA HIS A 8 2.50 -30.12 0.89
C HIS A 8 2.90 -29.18 2.04
N GLU A 9 4.00 -29.48 2.76
CA GLU A 9 4.49 -28.62 3.85
C GLU A 9 5.15 -27.34 3.28
N GLU A 10 5.90 -27.47 2.19
CA GLU A 10 6.50 -26.32 1.49
C GLU A 10 5.43 -25.36 0.92
N ALA A 11 4.31 -25.89 0.42
CA ALA A 11 3.19 -25.08 -0.06
C ALA A 11 2.51 -24.30 1.07
N VAL A 12 2.33 -24.92 2.24
CA VAL A 12 1.75 -24.25 3.42
C VAL A 12 2.68 -23.16 3.94
N ASP A 13 3.99 -23.41 4.02
CA ASP A 13 4.99 -22.41 4.42
C ASP A 13 5.02 -21.23 3.43
N ALA A 14 4.91 -21.49 2.13
CA ALA A 14 4.85 -20.45 1.10
C ALA A 14 3.56 -19.60 1.18
N VAL A 15 2.41 -20.23 1.44
CA VAL A 15 1.13 -19.53 1.64
C VAL A 15 1.16 -18.69 2.92
N ASN A 16 1.70 -19.23 4.01
CA ASN A 16 1.85 -18.49 5.27
C ASN A 16 2.80 -17.31 5.09
N ALA A 17 3.97 -17.52 4.47
CA ALA A 17 4.91 -16.46 4.15
C ALA A 17 4.28 -15.37 3.25
N SER A 18 3.52 -15.77 2.23
CA SER A 18 2.80 -14.84 1.36
C SER A 18 1.74 -14.03 2.13
N THR A 19 1.01 -14.68 3.04
CA THR A 19 -0.01 -14.01 3.88
C THR A 19 0.63 -13.00 4.83
N HIS A 20 1.75 -13.36 5.46
CA HIS A 20 2.51 -12.46 6.33
C HIS A 20 3.12 -11.27 5.56
N VAL A 21 3.67 -11.52 4.37
CA VAL A 21 4.21 -10.46 3.49
C VAL A 21 3.08 -9.52 3.04
N HIS A 22 1.94 -10.05 2.60
CA HIS A 22 0.80 -9.22 2.22
C HIS A 22 0.23 -8.41 3.39
N GLY A 23 0.23 -8.97 4.60
CA GLY A 23 -0.17 -8.25 5.81
C GLY A 23 0.80 -7.11 6.16
N ARG A 24 2.11 -7.35 6.02
CA ARG A 24 3.15 -6.33 6.24
C ARG A 24 3.07 -5.21 5.19
N ASP A 25 2.91 -5.56 3.92
CA ASP A 25 2.77 -4.59 2.83
C ASP A 25 1.51 -3.74 3.02
N GLN A 26 0.38 -4.34 3.38
CA GLN A 26 -0.85 -3.60 3.68
C GLN A 26 -0.64 -2.56 4.78
N ARG A 27 0.02 -2.94 5.90
CA ARG A 27 0.33 -2.00 6.98
C ARG A 27 1.22 -0.86 6.52
N ARG A 28 2.29 -1.17 5.78
CA ARG A 28 3.20 -0.15 5.20
C ARG A 28 2.44 0.83 4.30
N ILE A 29 1.56 0.31 3.44
CA ILE A 29 0.73 1.12 2.55
C ILE A 29 -0.20 2.02 3.36
N ASP A 30 -0.89 1.50 4.38
CA ASP A 30 -1.80 2.29 5.22
C ASP A 30 -1.07 3.40 5.98
N THR A 31 0.11 3.11 6.52
CA THR A 31 0.98 4.11 7.17
C THR A 31 1.44 5.17 6.19
N ALA A 32 1.86 4.80 4.96
CA ALA A 32 2.26 5.75 3.94
C ALA A 32 1.09 6.64 3.48
N VAL A 33 -0.09 6.07 3.26
CA VAL A 33 -1.31 6.82 2.90
C VAL A 33 -1.68 7.82 4.00
N ARG A 34 -1.67 7.41 5.27
CA ARG A 34 -1.94 8.31 6.41
C ARG A 34 -0.87 9.38 6.56
N THR A 35 0.39 9.03 6.35
CA THR A 35 1.50 9.99 6.39
C THR A 35 1.31 11.09 5.34
N VAL A 36 1.01 10.72 4.10
CA VAL A 36 0.72 11.69 3.04
C VAL A 36 -0.53 12.51 3.35
N ALA A 37 -1.63 11.86 3.73
CA ALA A 37 -2.87 12.53 4.11
C ALA A 37 -2.66 13.57 5.22
N ARG A 38 -1.90 13.24 6.27
CA ARG A 38 -1.61 14.16 7.36
C ARG A 38 -0.75 15.35 6.91
N ARG A 39 0.20 15.13 6.00
CA ARG A 39 1.05 16.21 5.44
C ARG A 39 0.27 17.14 4.51
N GLU A 40 -0.65 16.58 3.74
CA GLU A 40 -1.41 17.29 2.71
C GLU A 40 -2.86 17.60 3.16
N ALA A 41 -3.08 17.88 4.45
CA ALA A 41 -4.37 18.33 4.99
C ALA A 41 -5.59 17.45 4.61
N GLY A 42 -5.41 16.14 4.59
CA GLY A 42 -6.44 15.14 4.27
C GLY A 42 -6.37 14.60 2.84
N PHE A 43 -5.57 15.20 1.95
CA PHE A 43 -5.43 14.75 0.57
C PHE A 43 -4.36 13.66 0.39
N VAL A 44 -4.62 12.74 -0.53
CA VAL A 44 -3.73 11.62 -0.87
C VAL A 44 -3.38 11.69 -2.34
N ASP A 45 -2.15 12.11 -2.62
CA ASP A 45 -1.52 11.94 -3.94
C ASP A 45 -0.81 10.58 -4.02
N PRO A 46 -1.25 9.66 -4.91
CA PRO A 46 -0.59 8.36 -5.06
C PRO A 46 0.87 8.43 -5.51
N ASN A 47 1.33 9.53 -6.15
CA ASN A 47 2.74 9.73 -6.45
C ASN A 47 3.55 9.92 -5.17
N MET A 48 3.05 10.73 -4.23
CA MET A 48 3.70 10.94 -2.94
C MET A 48 3.68 9.66 -2.11
N VAL A 49 2.58 8.92 -2.10
CA VAL A 49 2.51 7.61 -1.42
C VAL A 49 3.52 6.63 -2.01
N ARG A 50 3.65 6.61 -3.34
CA ARG A 50 4.68 5.78 -4.01
C ARG A 50 6.09 6.21 -3.63
N ALA A 51 6.35 7.52 -3.52
CA ALA A 51 7.64 8.05 -3.09
C ALA A 51 7.97 7.63 -1.65
N GLU A 52 7.02 7.73 -0.71
CA GLU A 52 7.20 7.24 0.68
C GLU A 52 7.50 5.73 0.75
N LEU A 53 6.98 4.97 -0.21
CA LEU A 53 7.18 3.51 -0.31
C LEU A 53 8.38 3.12 -1.18
N THR A 54 9.19 4.07 -1.66
CA THR A 54 10.34 3.79 -2.52
C THR A 54 11.64 4.06 -1.77
N ASN A 55 12.59 3.13 -1.87
CA ASN A 55 13.97 3.31 -1.39
C ASN A 55 14.98 3.12 -2.53
N GLU A 56 16.27 3.02 -2.20
CA GLU A 56 17.36 2.83 -3.17
C GLU A 56 17.23 1.57 -4.06
N HIS A 57 16.45 0.58 -3.62
CA HIS A 57 16.19 -0.66 -4.35
C HIS A 57 14.84 -0.65 -5.10
N GLY A 58 14.09 0.45 -5.02
CA GLY A 58 12.77 0.59 -5.65
C GLY A 58 11.62 0.48 -4.63
N LEU A 59 10.44 0.08 -5.12
CA LEU A 59 9.23 0.02 -4.31
C LEU A 59 9.34 -1.10 -3.25
N VAL A 60 9.20 -0.77 -1.97
CA VAL A 60 9.39 -1.70 -0.84
C VAL A 60 8.18 -2.59 -0.54
N VAL A 61 7.11 -2.43 -1.33
CA VAL A 61 5.87 -3.22 -1.26
C VAL A 61 5.54 -3.79 -2.63
N ASN A 62 4.76 -4.86 -2.68
CA ASN A 62 4.28 -5.38 -3.95
C ASN A 62 3.29 -4.40 -4.63
N PRO A 63 3.55 -3.95 -5.89
CA PRO A 63 2.67 -3.01 -6.60
C PRO A 63 1.20 -3.48 -6.75
N ARG A 64 0.97 -4.80 -6.81
CA ARG A 64 -0.38 -5.38 -6.88
C ARG A 64 -1.14 -5.18 -5.56
N VAL A 65 -0.44 -5.30 -4.43
CA VAL A 65 -1.02 -5.08 -3.09
C VAL A 65 -1.35 -3.59 -2.93
N LEU A 66 -0.47 -2.69 -3.39
CA LEU A 66 -0.73 -1.25 -3.40
C LEU A 66 -2.03 -0.91 -4.14
N SER A 67 -2.17 -1.39 -5.38
CA SER A 67 -3.36 -1.14 -6.20
C SER A 67 -4.63 -1.74 -5.58
N ALA A 68 -4.54 -2.96 -5.06
CA ALA A 68 -5.65 -3.61 -4.37
C ALA A 68 -6.07 -2.85 -3.10
N ARG A 69 -5.10 -2.26 -2.37
CA ARG A 69 -5.39 -1.53 -1.14
C ARG A 69 -6.17 -0.25 -1.40
N TYR A 70 -5.79 0.55 -2.40
CA TYR A 70 -6.59 1.72 -2.82
C TYR A 70 -8.02 1.36 -3.17
N ARG A 71 -8.22 0.26 -3.90
CA ARG A 71 -9.57 -0.24 -4.24
C ARG A 71 -10.37 -0.59 -2.99
N LYS A 72 -9.73 -1.22 -2.00
CA LYS A 72 -10.38 -1.56 -0.72
C LYS A 72 -10.71 -0.32 0.11
N LEU A 73 -9.82 0.67 0.18
CA LEU A 73 -10.08 1.93 0.90
C LEU A 73 -11.26 2.70 0.29
N LEU A 74 -11.34 2.76 -1.05
CA LEU A 74 -12.49 3.34 -1.76
C LEU A 74 -13.79 2.57 -1.46
N HIS A 75 -13.74 1.24 -1.52
CA HIS A 75 -14.92 0.40 -1.30
C HIS A 75 -15.49 0.54 0.12
N HIS A 76 -14.63 0.75 1.11
CA HIS A 76 -15.04 0.97 2.51
C HIS A 76 -15.31 2.44 2.84
N SER A 77 -15.35 3.34 1.85
CA SER A 77 -15.58 4.77 2.08
C SER A 77 -14.60 5.37 3.11
N ILE A 78 -13.33 4.96 3.06
CA ILE A 78 -12.26 5.57 3.84
C ILE A 78 -11.64 6.74 3.08
N ILE A 79 -11.55 6.60 1.76
CA ILE A 79 -11.12 7.65 0.84
C ILE A 79 -12.16 7.86 -0.25
N ALA A 80 -12.21 9.06 -0.82
CA ALA A 80 -13.03 9.42 -1.97
C ALA A 80 -12.17 10.06 -3.07
N PRO A 81 -12.53 9.92 -4.36
CA PRO A 81 -11.87 10.67 -5.43
C PRO A 81 -12.09 12.18 -5.26
N ALA A 82 -11.02 12.97 -5.27
CA ALA A 82 -11.04 14.42 -5.06
C ALA A 82 -10.52 15.23 -6.24
N GLY A 83 -9.93 14.55 -7.24
CA GLY A 83 -9.40 15.21 -8.43
C GLY A 83 -8.50 14.31 -9.24
N THR A 84 -7.65 14.92 -10.06
CA THR A 84 -6.66 14.21 -10.87
C THR A 84 -5.30 14.90 -10.80
N THR A 85 -4.25 14.09 -10.84
CA THR A 85 -2.85 14.48 -11.01
C THR A 85 -2.27 13.74 -12.22
N THR A 86 -1.00 14.00 -12.52
CA THR A 86 -0.23 13.28 -13.55
C THR A 86 0.58 12.18 -12.90
N ASN A 87 0.49 10.96 -13.41
CA ASN A 87 1.28 9.83 -12.92
C ASN A 87 2.77 10.05 -13.24
N LEU A 88 3.64 9.91 -12.22
CA LEU A 88 5.08 10.08 -12.35
C LEU A 88 5.84 8.74 -12.49
N ASP A 89 5.15 7.61 -12.48
CA ASP A 89 5.74 6.26 -12.56
C ASP A 89 6.37 5.97 -13.94
N VAL A 90 7.66 6.27 -14.06
CA VAL A 90 8.48 6.00 -15.25
C VAL A 90 8.69 4.49 -15.45
N ALA A 91 8.92 3.74 -14.37
CA ALA A 91 9.23 2.31 -14.44
C ALA A 91 8.04 1.46 -14.90
N GLY A 92 6.81 1.82 -14.50
CA GLY A 92 5.60 1.10 -14.86
C GLY A 92 4.96 1.47 -16.20
N GLY A 93 5.58 2.38 -16.99
CA GLY A 93 5.04 2.82 -18.28
C GLY A 93 3.71 3.60 -18.19
N ASN A 94 3.41 4.14 -17.01
CA ASN A 94 2.22 4.96 -16.76
C ASN A 94 2.52 6.44 -16.66
N HIS A 95 3.79 6.82 -16.74
CA HIS A 95 4.23 8.20 -16.74
C HIS A 95 3.42 9.06 -17.73
N GLY A 96 2.97 10.23 -17.27
CA GLY A 96 2.21 11.19 -18.07
C GLY A 96 0.70 10.91 -18.17
N LYS A 97 0.22 9.73 -17.71
CA LYS A 97 -1.22 9.42 -17.74
C LYS A 97 -1.95 10.10 -16.57
N PRO A 98 -3.22 10.51 -16.73
CA PRO A 98 -4.03 10.98 -15.62
C PRO A 98 -4.14 9.93 -14.51
N MET A 99 -3.98 10.36 -13.27
CA MET A 99 -4.11 9.54 -12.08
C MET A 99 -5.04 10.24 -11.09
N ARG A 100 -5.84 9.49 -10.33
CA ARG A 100 -6.76 10.07 -9.36
C ARG A 100 -6.01 10.58 -8.14
N LEU A 101 -6.41 11.75 -7.67
CA LEU A 101 -6.18 12.21 -6.30
C LEU A 101 -7.34 11.75 -5.42
N TYR A 102 -7.05 11.53 -4.15
CA TYR A 102 -8.07 11.15 -3.19
C TYR A 102 -8.07 12.12 -2.00
N GLU A 103 -9.17 12.13 -1.27
CA GLU A 103 -9.32 12.76 0.04
C GLU A 103 -9.72 11.67 1.04
N VAL A 104 -9.18 11.74 2.26
CA VAL A 104 -9.59 10.87 3.35
C VAL A 104 -10.90 11.40 3.92
N ILE A 105 -11.93 10.55 3.93
CA ILE A 105 -13.27 10.89 4.42
C ILE A 105 -13.60 10.24 5.76
N ASP A 106 -12.79 9.28 6.20
CA ASP A 106 -12.86 8.68 7.53
C ASP A 106 -11.73 9.24 8.41
N GLU A 107 -12.05 10.26 9.21
CA GLU A 107 -11.11 10.88 10.15
C GLU A 107 -10.66 9.92 11.25
N ALA A 108 -11.50 8.97 11.66
CA ALA A 108 -11.12 7.99 12.67
C ALA A 108 -10.01 7.08 12.13
N TRP A 109 -10.14 6.62 10.88
CA TRP A 109 -9.09 5.86 10.21
C TRP A 109 -7.80 6.66 10.04
N LEU A 110 -7.90 7.94 9.68
CA LEU A 110 -6.74 8.84 9.52
C LEU A 110 -5.94 8.98 10.82
N ASN A 111 -6.63 9.03 11.95
CA ASN A 111 -6.04 9.33 13.26
C ASN A 111 -5.75 8.09 14.11
N VAL A 112 -5.90 6.88 13.56
CA VAL A 112 -5.41 5.66 14.21
C VAL A 112 -3.92 5.84 14.53
N GLU A 113 -3.57 5.68 15.81
CA GLU A 113 -2.18 5.56 16.24
C GLU A 113 -1.63 4.27 15.64
N ASP A 114 -0.53 4.38 14.90
CA ASP A 114 0.19 3.22 14.42
C ASP A 114 0.83 2.57 15.65
N GLY A 115 0.07 1.69 16.32
CA GLY A 115 0.57 0.95 17.46
C GLY A 115 1.81 0.17 17.05
N ASP A 116 2.93 0.45 17.71
CA ASP A 116 4.18 -0.28 17.59
C ASP A 116 3.94 -1.75 17.99
N GLY A 117 3.58 -2.55 17.01
CA GLY A 117 3.57 -4.01 17.11
C GLY A 117 5.00 -4.51 17.02
N GLN A 118 5.58 -4.77 18.18
CA GLN A 118 6.83 -5.53 18.39
C GLN A 118 6.88 -6.81 17.55
#